data_AF-A0A923ENE8-F1
#
_entry.id   AF-A0A923ENE8-F1
#
_cell.length_a   1.000
_cell.length_b   1.000
_cell.length_c   1.000
_cell.angle_alpha   90.00
_cell.angle_beta   90.00
_cell.angle_gamma   90.00
#
_symmetry.space_group_name_H-M   'P 1'
#
loop_
_entity.id
_entity.type
_entity.pdbx_description
1 polymer ?
#
loop_
_entity_poly.entity_id
_entity_poly.type
_entity_poly.pdbx_seq_one_letter_code
_entity_poly.pdbx_strand_id
1 'polypeptide(L)'
;MALVVRIGSYKALDVPDALGRNWHGWFPRMTETEAYEAGRGAWKLGPRADTETFALVVAGTGDPHRTVLAVIEIDALTGPAPDGRRSFTGRVLEPGHPVRDTYLGRPAPLETVSRNPVGYVDLPEEEPYRIRACACGCGTQTRRDFAPGHDQKAIHDRIRRHFDGSTVEFLHWIDQHGPGAEAAAGELPSA
;
A
#
# COMPACT_ATOMS: atom_id res chain seq x y z
N MET A 1 3.69 10.62 1.28
CA MET A 1 4.12 10.79 -0.12
C MET A 1 3.17 9.90 -0.90
N ALA A 2 3.00 10.10 -2.20
CA ALA A 2 2.31 9.10 -3.00
C ALA A 2 3.31 8.06 -3.49
N LEU A 3 2.88 6.80 -3.47
CA LEU A 3 3.52 5.73 -4.21
C LEU A 3 3.39 6.04 -5.70
N VAL A 4 4.46 5.83 -6.48
CA VAL A 4 4.40 5.90 -7.94
C VAL A 4 4.82 4.55 -8.51
N VAL A 5 3.97 3.97 -9.34
CA VAL A 5 4.27 2.73 -10.07
C VAL A 5 4.23 2.99 -11.56
N ARG A 6 5.33 2.70 -12.23
CA ARG A 6 5.49 2.89 -13.67
C ARG A 6 5.32 1.56 -14.39
N ILE A 7 4.28 1.46 -15.20
CA ILE A 7 3.96 0.26 -15.96
C ILE A 7 4.64 0.29 -17.34
N GLY A 8 5.19 -0.85 -17.78
CA GLY A 8 5.82 -0.98 -19.10
C GLY A 8 4.82 -0.91 -20.26
N SER A 9 5.28 -1.02 -21.50
CA SER A 9 4.39 -1.08 -22.67
C SER A 9 3.47 -2.32 -22.62
N TYR A 10 2.30 -2.22 -23.23
CA TYR A 10 1.33 -3.31 -23.32
C TYR A 10 1.96 -4.60 -23.85
N LYS A 11 1.62 -5.71 -23.20
CA LYS A 11 1.95 -7.06 -23.63
C LYS A 11 0.81 -8.00 -23.25
N ALA A 12 0.32 -8.76 -24.23
CA ALA A 12 -0.59 -9.88 -23.99
C ALA A 12 0.17 -11.06 -23.35
N LEU A 13 -0.51 -11.78 -22.48
CA LEU A 13 0.02 -12.97 -21.81
C LEU A 13 -0.71 -14.21 -22.32
N ASP A 14 0.05 -15.25 -22.64
CA ASP A 14 -0.51 -16.55 -23.05
C ASP A 14 -1.15 -17.31 -21.86
N VAL A 15 -0.69 -17.00 -20.64
CA VAL A 15 -1.19 -17.57 -19.37
C VAL A 15 -1.49 -16.43 -18.42
N PRO A 16 -2.64 -16.44 -17.69
CA PRO A 16 -2.94 -15.44 -16.69
C PRO A 16 -1.83 -15.32 -15.64
N ASP A 17 -1.55 -14.11 -15.19
CA ASP A 17 -0.58 -13.90 -14.11
C ASP A 17 -1.16 -14.24 -12.73
N ALA A 18 -0.37 -14.04 -11.66
CA ALA A 18 -0.78 -14.29 -10.28
C ALA A 18 -2.00 -13.48 -9.80
N LEU A 19 -2.40 -12.45 -10.55
CA LEU A 19 -3.59 -11.64 -10.30
C LEU A 19 -4.74 -11.96 -11.25
N GLY A 20 -4.61 -13.02 -12.08
CA GLY A 20 -5.59 -13.46 -13.05
C GLY A 20 -5.64 -12.61 -14.32
N ARG A 21 -4.61 -11.79 -14.60
CA ARG A 21 -4.61 -10.86 -15.74
C ARG A 21 -4.04 -11.54 -16.98
N ASN A 22 -4.68 -11.33 -18.12
CA ASN A 22 -4.22 -11.84 -19.43
C ASN A 22 -3.33 -10.85 -20.19
N TRP A 23 -2.94 -9.75 -19.54
CA TRP A 23 -2.09 -8.72 -20.12
C TRP A 23 -1.43 -7.91 -19.00
N HIS A 24 -0.37 -7.17 -19.36
CA HIS A 24 0.22 -6.16 -18.50
C HIS A 24 0.67 -4.94 -19.31
N GLY A 25 1.00 -3.86 -18.62
CA GLY A 25 1.55 -2.65 -19.23
C GLY A 25 0.48 -1.67 -19.71
N TRP A 26 0.89 -0.59 -20.37
CA TRP A 26 0.00 0.50 -20.78
C TRP A 26 -0.16 0.57 -22.31
N PHE A 27 -1.29 1.13 -22.75
CA PHE A 27 -1.57 1.44 -24.15
C PHE A 27 -2.32 2.78 -24.26
N PRO A 28 -2.29 3.46 -25.43
CA PRO A 28 -2.99 4.72 -25.63
C PRO A 28 -4.50 4.58 -25.38
N ARG A 29 -5.06 5.52 -24.62
CA ARG A 29 -6.51 5.60 -24.29
C ARG A 29 -7.02 4.48 -23.38
N MET A 30 -6.15 3.78 -22.65
CA MET A 30 -6.61 2.89 -21.58
C MET A 30 -7.37 3.68 -20.51
N THR A 31 -8.37 3.07 -19.91
CA THR A 31 -9.16 3.68 -18.85
C THR A 31 -8.39 3.70 -17.53
N GLU A 32 -8.83 4.53 -16.57
CA GLU A 32 -8.23 4.56 -15.23
C GLU A 32 -8.35 3.20 -14.52
N THR A 33 -9.46 2.48 -14.73
CA THR A 33 -9.66 1.13 -14.19
C THR A 33 -8.69 0.13 -14.83
N GLU A 34 -8.48 0.19 -16.14
CA GLU A 34 -7.47 -0.64 -16.81
C GLU A 34 -6.07 -0.30 -16.29
N ALA A 35 -5.77 0.98 -16.08
CA ALA A 35 -4.48 1.40 -15.55
C ALA A 35 -4.28 0.91 -14.11
N TYR A 36 -5.31 0.97 -13.27
CA TYR A 36 -5.30 0.36 -11.95
C TYR A 36 -5.03 -1.15 -12.03
N GLU A 37 -5.77 -1.89 -12.85
CA GLU A 37 -5.58 -3.33 -13.01
C GLU A 37 -4.16 -3.67 -13.49
N ALA A 38 -3.59 -2.88 -14.41
CA ALA A 38 -2.21 -3.03 -14.86
C ALA A 38 -1.18 -2.70 -13.76
N GLY A 39 -1.46 -1.67 -12.97
CA GLY A 39 -0.54 -1.07 -12.00
C GLY A 39 -0.57 -1.69 -10.61
N ARG A 40 -1.62 -2.42 -10.21
CA ARG A 40 -1.78 -2.90 -8.83
C ARG A 40 -0.83 -4.02 -8.39
N GLY A 41 -0.10 -4.64 -9.33
CA GLY A 41 0.57 -5.91 -9.11
C GLY A 41 2.10 -5.95 -9.18
N ALA A 42 2.69 -6.72 -8.26
CA ALA A 42 4.06 -7.25 -8.30
C ALA A 42 5.20 -6.21 -8.32
N TRP A 43 5.33 -5.46 -7.23
CA TRP A 43 6.36 -4.45 -7.03
C TRP A 43 7.29 -4.77 -5.86
N LYS A 44 8.56 -4.37 -5.98
CA LYS A 44 9.49 -4.37 -4.82
C LYS A 44 9.21 -3.13 -3.98
N LEU A 45 8.25 -3.23 -3.07
CA LEU A 45 7.87 -2.15 -2.15
C LEU A 45 8.62 -2.31 -0.82
N GLY A 46 9.29 -1.23 -0.39
CA GLY A 46 9.92 -1.19 0.93
C GLY A 46 8.92 -0.79 2.04
N PRO A 47 9.37 -0.73 3.31
CA PRO A 47 8.52 -0.41 4.48
C PRO A 47 7.82 0.95 4.38
N ARG A 48 8.35 1.85 3.55
CA ARG A 48 7.75 3.15 3.29
C ARG A 48 6.37 3.05 2.67
N ALA A 49 6.13 2.06 1.81
CA ALA A 49 4.84 1.93 1.12
C ALA A 49 3.67 1.73 2.10
N ASP A 50 3.93 1.19 3.30
CA ASP A 50 2.93 0.92 4.33
C ASP A 50 2.27 2.20 4.91
N THR A 51 2.86 3.37 4.67
CA THR A 51 2.35 4.64 5.18
C THR A 51 1.71 5.52 4.12
N GLU A 52 1.78 5.13 2.84
CA GLU A 52 1.31 5.95 1.74
C GLU A 52 -0.19 5.75 1.51
N THR A 53 -0.93 6.84 1.35
CA THR A 53 -2.39 6.83 1.16
C THR A 53 -2.78 6.71 -0.31
N PHE A 54 -1.97 7.26 -1.21
CA PHE A 54 -2.27 7.29 -2.64
C PHE A 54 -1.19 6.61 -3.47
N ALA A 55 -1.61 6.03 -4.59
CA ALA A 55 -0.73 5.56 -5.66
C ALA A 55 -1.03 6.26 -6.99
N LEU A 56 0.01 6.64 -7.71
CA LEU A 56 -0.05 7.08 -9.10
C LEU A 56 0.40 5.93 -10.00
N VAL A 57 -0.48 5.49 -10.91
CA VAL A 57 -0.08 4.60 -11.99
C VAL A 57 0.36 5.45 -13.18
N VAL A 58 1.57 5.20 -13.65
CA VAL A 58 2.24 6.06 -14.62
C VAL A 58 2.65 5.29 -15.87
N ALA A 59 2.42 5.89 -17.03
CA ALA A 59 2.90 5.36 -18.30
C ALA A 59 4.43 5.25 -18.32
N GLY A 60 4.93 4.08 -18.68
CA GLY A 60 6.36 3.81 -18.79
C GLY A 60 6.88 3.93 -20.23
N THR A 61 7.70 2.96 -20.64
CA THR A 61 8.31 2.94 -21.97
C THR A 61 7.27 3.17 -23.06
N GLY A 62 7.56 4.10 -23.98
CA GLY A 62 6.66 4.49 -25.07
C GLY A 62 5.92 5.82 -24.83
N ASP A 63 5.82 6.31 -23.58
CA ASP A 63 5.27 7.64 -23.30
C ASP A 63 6.39 8.63 -22.95
N PRO A 64 6.58 9.72 -23.71
CA PRO A 64 7.65 10.68 -23.45
C PRO A 64 7.42 11.48 -22.16
N HIS A 65 6.17 11.59 -21.70
CA HIS A 65 5.79 12.46 -20.58
C HIS A 65 5.61 11.72 -19.25
N ARG A 66 5.61 10.39 -19.27
CA ARG A 66 5.27 9.56 -18.09
C ARG A 66 3.97 10.04 -17.48
N THR A 67 2.95 10.03 -18.31
CA THR A 67 1.61 10.50 -18.00
C THR A 67 1.01 9.68 -16.88
N VAL A 68 0.37 10.33 -15.91
CA VAL A 68 -0.42 9.66 -14.87
C VAL A 68 -1.70 9.13 -15.50
N LEU A 69 -1.86 7.81 -15.46
CA LEU A 69 -2.95 7.06 -16.08
C LEU A 69 -4.09 6.76 -15.10
N ALA A 70 -3.79 6.65 -13.81
CA ALA A 70 -4.77 6.51 -12.75
C ALA A 70 -4.22 7.03 -11.41
N VAL A 71 -5.12 7.49 -10.55
CA VAL A 71 -4.84 7.91 -9.18
C VAL A 71 -5.69 7.05 -8.24
N ILE A 72 -5.03 6.36 -7.32
CA ILE A 72 -5.64 5.31 -6.50
C ILE A 72 -5.53 5.71 -5.03
N GLU A 73 -6.62 5.60 -4.28
CA GLU A 73 -6.57 5.52 -2.82
C GLU A 73 -6.27 4.08 -2.43
N ILE A 74 -5.19 3.87 -1.67
CA ILE A 74 -4.72 2.55 -1.26
C ILE A 74 -5.54 2.09 -0.05
N ASP A 75 -6.23 0.98 -0.19
CA ASP A 75 -6.93 0.32 0.92
C ASP A 75 -5.99 -0.60 1.69
N ALA A 76 -5.13 -1.35 0.98
CA ALA A 76 -4.19 -2.27 1.59
C ALA A 76 -3.01 -2.62 0.67
N LEU A 77 -1.91 -3.05 1.28
CA LEU A 77 -0.81 -3.73 0.61
C LEU A 77 -0.88 -5.23 0.89
N THR A 78 -0.78 -6.05 -0.16
CA THR A 78 -0.81 -7.51 -0.08
C THR A 78 0.55 -8.12 -0.44
N GLY A 79 0.88 -9.25 0.20
CA GLY A 79 2.16 -9.94 0.05
C GLY A 79 3.04 -9.89 1.32
N PRO A 80 4.34 -10.24 1.23
CA PRO A 80 5.04 -10.54 -0.02
C PRO A 80 4.62 -11.89 -0.62
N ALA A 81 4.54 -11.93 -1.96
CA ALA A 81 4.57 -13.19 -2.70
C ALA A 81 5.94 -13.88 -2.49
N PRO A 82 6.11 -15.17 -2.86
CA PRO A 82 7.37 -15.89 -2.66
C PRO A 82 8.62 -15.21 -3.26
N ASP A 83 8.45 -14.33 -4.25
CA ASP A 83 9.53 -13.56 -4.88
C ASP A 83 9.83 -12.22 -4.18
N GLY A 84 9.24 -11.98 -3.01
CA GLY A 84 9.43 -10.76 -2.21
C GLY A 84 8.65 -9.55 -2.71
N ARG A 85 7.81 -9.68 -3.73
CA ARG A 85 7.03 -8.56 -4.28
C ARG A 85 5.68 -8.41 -3.58
N ARG A 86 5.23 -7.17 -3.52
CA ARG A 86 3.95 -6.77 -2.94
C ARG A 86 3.05 -6.20 -4.01
N SER A 87 1.75 -6.37 -3.82
CA SER A 87 0.70 -5.76 -4.61
C SER A 87 -0.05 -4.77 -3.72
N PHE A 88 -0.85 -3.91 -4.31
CA PHE A 88 -1.76 -3.05 -3.55
C PHE A 88 -3.18 -3.25 -4.04
N THR A 89 -4.14 -3.05 -3.15
CA THR A 89 -5.56 -2.96 -3.47
C THR A 89 -6.04 -1.58 -3.08
N GLY A 90 -7.00 -1.06 -3.82
CA GLY A 90 -7.49 0.29 -3.64
C GLY A 90 -8.65 0.60 -4.56
N ARG A 91 -9.00 1.88 -4.57
CA ARG A 91 -10.07 2.43 -5.40
C ARG A 91 -9.51 3.53 -6.27
N VAL A 92 -9.89 3.51 -7.55
CA VAL A 92 -9.65 4.64 -8.45
C VAL A 92 -10.42 5.82 -7.90
N LEU A 93 -9.76 6.97 -7.77
CA LEU A 93 -10.41 8.18 -7.32
C LEU A 93 -11.42 8.66 -8.36
N GLU A 94 -12.55 9.18 -7.88
CA GLU A 94 -13.61 9.72 -8.72
C GLU A 94 -13.34 11.19 -9.11
N PRO A 95 -13.96 11.69 -10.21
CA PRO A 95 -13.93 13.11 -10.55
C PRO A 95 -14.36 14.02 -9.40
N GLY A 96 -13.67 15.14 -9.22
CA GLY A 96 -13.88 16.07 -8.11
C GLY A 96 -12.93 15.86 -6.92
N HIS A 97 -12.14 14.78 -6.91
CA HIS A 97 -11.10 14.60 -5.89
C HIS A 97 -9.86 15.46 -6.23
N PRO A 98 -9.39 16.34 -5.32
CA PRO A 98 -8.28 17.27 -5.58
C PRO A 98 -7.00 16.61 -6.10
N VAL A 99 -6.60 15.49 -5.48
CA VAL A 99 -5.42 14.71 -5.91
C VAL A 99 -5.60 14.19 -7.34
N ARG A 100 -6.76 13.59 -7.66
CA ARG A 100 -7.04 13.08 -9.00
C ARG A 100 -7.00 14.19 -10.04
N ASP A 101 -7.77 15.24 -9.83
CA ASP A 101 -7.98 16.31 -10.81
C ASP A 101 -6.70 17.12 -11.06
N THR A 102 -5.77 17.10 -10.10
CA THR A 102 -4.44 17.72 -10.23
C THR A 102 -3.48 16.89 -11.07
N TYR A 103 -3.48 15.55 -10.92
CA TYR A 103 -2.42 14.71 -11.50
C TYR A 103 -2.84 13.91 -12.72
N LEU A 104 -4.10 13.48 -12.81
CA LEU A 104 -4.57 12.62 -13.90
C LEU A 104 -4.33 13.26 -15.26
N GLY A 105 -3.76 12.49 -16.19
CA GLY A 105 -3.47 12.95 -17.56
C GLY A 105 -2.30 13.93 -17.67
N ARG A 106 -1.61 14.26 -16.57
CA ARG A 106 -0.43 15.13 -16.55
C ARG A 106 0.87 14.31 -16.43
N PRO A 107 2.03 14.89 -16.78
CA PRO A 107 3.32 14.28 -16.46
C PRO A 107 3.44 13.99 -14.97
N ALA A 108 3.94 12.79 -14.62
CA ALA A 108 4.18 12.44 -13.23
C ALA A 108 5.21 13.40 -12.59
N PRO A 109 4.99 13.90 -11.37
CA PRO A 109 5.88 14.84 -10.67
C PRO A 109 7.18 14.20 -10.15
N LEU A 110 7.79 13.28 -10.91
CA LEU A 110 9.03 12.60 -10.53
C LEU A 110 10.26 13.41 -10.99
N GLU A 111 11.01 13.97 -10.04
CA GLU A 111 12.24 14.73 -10.32
C GLU A 111 13.37 13.87 -10.92
N THR A 112 13.41 12.57 -10.61
CA THR A 112 14.52 11.69 -11.02
C THR A 112 14.06 10.58 -11.96
N VAL A 113 14.76 10.44 -13.10
CA VAL A 113 14.61 9.36 -14.08
C VAL A 113 15.27 8.07 -13.58
N SER A 114 14.92 7.63 -12.37
CA SER A 114 15.36 6.32 -11.89
C SER A 114 14.88 5.23 -12.84
N ARG A 115 15.73 4.21 -13.07
CA ARG A 115 15.31 3.00 -13.80
C ARG A 115 14.34 2.16 -12.98
N ASN A 116 14.27 2.37 -11.66
CA ASN A 116 13.30 1.69 -10.81
C ASN A 116 11.87 2.06 -11.24
N PRO A 117 10.99 1.09 -11.53
CA PRO A 117 9.60 1.38 -11.84
C PRO A 117 8.79 1.84 -10.61
N VAL A 118 9.36 1.73 -9.40
CA VAL A 118 8.75 2.23 -8.16
C VAL A 118 9.42 3.54 -7.74
N GLY A 119 8.62 4.55 -7.42
CA GLY A 119 9.04 5.84 -6.87
C GLY A 119 8.12 6.33 -5.77
N TYR A 120 8.50 7.44 -5.14
CA TYR A 120 7.70 8.14 -4.14
C TYR A 120 7.79 9.63 -4.44
N VAL A 121 6.67 10.35 -4.30
CA VAL A 121 6.62 11.79 -4.55
C VAL A 121 5.76 12.50 -3.51
N ASP A 122 6.08 13.74 -3.16
CA ASP A 122 5.18 14.56 -2.34
C ASP A 122 4.08 15.16 -3.22
N LEU A 123 2.83 14.85 -2.89
CA LEU A 123 1.68 15.51 -3.48
C LEU A 123 1.12 16.51 -2.45
N PRO A 124 1.27 17.83 -2.65
CA PRO A 124 0.71 18.81 -1.71
C PRO A 124 -0.79 18.62 -1.44
N GLU A 125 -1.54 18.17 -2.45
CA GLU A 125 -2.97 17.89 -2.39
C GLU A 125 -3.32 16.69 -1.51
N GLU A 126 -2.35 15.81 -1.18
CA GLU A 126 -2.57 14.68 -0.28
C GLU A 126 -2.54 15.10 1.20
N GLU A 127 -1.98 16.27 1.51
CA GLU A 127 -1.71 16.70 2.88
C GLU A 127 -2.93 16.67 3.81
N PRO A 128 -4.15 17.10 3.38
CA PRO A 128 -5.35 16.98 4.20
C PRO A 128 -5.74 15.53 4.53
N TYR A 129 -5.38 14.58 3.67
CA TYR A 129 -5.71 13.17 3.79
C TYR A 129 -4.69 12.38 4.62
N ARG A 130 -3.51 12.96 4.88
CA ARG A 130 -2.52 12.39 5.82
C ARG A 130 -2.95 12.54 7.28
N ILE A 131 -3.95 13.38 7.57
CA ILE A 131 -4.44 13.62 8.92
C ILE A 131 -5.52 12.57 9.24
N ARG A 132 -5.21 11.68 10.18
CA ARG A 132 -6.12 10.63 10.65
C ARG A 132 -6.33 10.70 12.16
N ALA A 133 -7.42 10.12 12.62
CA ALA A 133 -7.64 9.97 14.06
C ALA A 133 -6.60 8.99 14.64
N CYS A 134 -6.07 9.31 15.81
CA CYS A 134 -5.11 8.50 16.53
C CYS A 134 -5.68 7.09 16.80
N ALA A 135 -4.93 6.05 16.44
CA ALA A 135 -5.28 4.64 16.57
C ALA A 135 -5.42 4.16 18.03
N CYS A 136 -5.06 4.99 19.02
CA CYS A 136 -5.43 4.73 20.41
C CYS A 136 -6.93 4.94 20.69
N GLY A 137 -7.68 5.54 19.76
CA GLY A 137 -9.12 5.81 19.90
C GLY A 137 -9.47 7.13 20.60
N CYS A 138 -8.51 8.01 20.87
CA CYS A 138 -8.78 9.29 21.56
C CYS A 138 -9.37 10.39 20.66
N GLY A 139 -9.47 10.15 19.35
CA GLY A 139 -9.98 11.14 18.38
C GLY A 139 -9.00 12.25 18.00
N THR A 140 -7.82 12.34 18.64
CA THR A 140 -6.79 13.33 18.27
C THR A 140 -6.35 13.13 16.82
N GLN A 141 -6.39 14.21 16.03
CA GLN A 141 -5.88 14.21 14.67
C GLN A 141 -4.36 14.22 14.64
N THR A 142 -3.76 13.34 13.85
CA THR A 142 -2.31 13.16 13.75
C THR A 142 -1.91 12.70 12.34
N ARG A 143 -0.67 13.00 11.94
CA ARG A 143 -0.04 12.51 10.71
C ARG A 143 0.56 11.10 10.85
N ARG A 144 0.53 10.54 12.06
CA ARG A 144 1.07 9.22 12.42
C ARG A 144 -0.08 8.33 12.88
N ASP A 145 0.16 7.04 13.01
CA ASP A 145 -0.87 6.13 13.54
C ASP A 145 -1.23 6.47 14.98
N PHE A 146 -0.27 6.95 15.76
CA PHE A 146 -0.47 7.42 17.12
C PHE A 146 -0.05 8.89 17.26
N ALA A 147 -0.81 9.67 18.02
CA ALA A 147 -0.32 10.94 18.54
C ALA A 147 0.93 10.68 19.40
N PRO A 148 1.85 11.66 19.56
CA PRO A 148 3.10 11.45 20.29
C PRO A 148 2.88 10.82 21.68
N GLY A 149 3.51 9.66 21.92
CA GLY A 149 3.42 8.89 23.18
C GLY A 149 2.13 8.09 23.38
N HIS A 150 1.19 8.10 22.43
CA HIS A 150 -0.08 7.39 22.58
C HIS A 150 -0.01 5.90 22.24
N ASP A 151 1.01 5.44 21.53
CA ASP A 151 1.26 4.03 21.22
C ASP A 151 1.45 3.18 22.48
N GLN A 152 2.39 3.59 23.35
CA GLN A 152 2.66 2.91 24.62
C GLN A 152 1.48 2.97 25.57
N LYS A 153 0.78 4.11 25.61
CA LYS A 153 -0.45 4.24 26.39
C LYS A 153 -1.52 3.28 25.90
N ALA A 154 -1.72 3.20 24.59
CA ALA A 154 -2.77 2.37 24.00
C ALA A 154 -2.55 0.87 24.21
N ILE A 155 -1.31 0.39 24.19
CA ILE A 155 -1.02 -1.02 24.47
C ILE A 155 -1.24 -1.36 25.95
N HIS A 156 -0.73 -0.54 26.87
CA HIS A 156 -0.93 -0.75 28.31
C HIS A 156 -2.40 -0.65 28.71
N ASP A 157 -3.17 0.26 28.11
CA ASP A 157 -4.60 0.36 28.34
C ASP A 157 -5.35 -0.92 27.92
N ARG A 158 -4.94 -1.57 26.82
CA ARG A 158 -5.52 -2.85 26.38
C ARG A 158 -5.12 -4.01 27.28
N ILE A 159 -3.85 -4.07 27.70
CA ILE A 159 -3.38 -5.06 28.69
C ILE A 159 -4.19 -4.94 29.98
N ARG A 160 -4.41 -3.72 30.48
CA ARG A 160 -5.24 -3.48 31.66
C ARG A 160 -6.70 -3.92 31.49
N ARG A 161 -7.30 -3.67 30.32
CA ARG A 161 -8.72 -4.00 30.09
C ARG A 161 -8.98 -5.48 29.82
N HIS A 162 -8.06 -6.17 29.16
CA HIS A 162 -8.31 -7.52 28.63
C HIS A 162 -7.55 -8.62 29.40
N PHE A 163 -6.51 -8.25 30.14
CA PHE A 163 -5.61 -9.19 30.84
C PHE A 163 -5.37 -8.77 32.29
N ASP A 164 -6.28 -7.97 32.87
CA ASP A 164 -6.19 -7.43 34.24
C ASP A 164 -4.84 -6.76 34.59
N GLY A 165 -4.17 -6.21 33.57
CA GLY A 165 -2.86 -5.58 33.71
C GLY A 165 -1.68 -6.55 33.64
N SER A 166 -1.91 -7.85 33.46
CA SER A 166 -0.88 -8.88 33.31
C SER A 166 -0.26 -8.86 31.92
N THR A 167 0.96 -8.33 31.82
CA THR A 167 1.76 -8.43 30.58
C THR A 167 2.08 -9.89 30.23
N VAL A 168 2.26 -10.76 31.22
CA VAL A 168 2.58 -12.18 30.99
C VAL A 168 1.43 -12.89 30.30
N GLU A 169 0.18 -12.67 30.74
CA GLU A 169 -0.99 -13.28 30.10
C GLU A 169 -1.21 -12.76 28.68
N PHE A 170 -0.96 -11.47 28.46
CA PHE A 170 -0.98 -10.89 27.12
C PHE A 170 0.06 -11.55 26.19
N LEU A 171 1.28 -11.78 26.66
CA LEU A 171 2.32 -12.45 25.88
C LEU A 171 1.94 -13.91 25.57
N HIS A 172 1.47 -14.67 26.57
CA HIS A 172 0.99 -16.04 26.34
C HIS A 172 -0.14 -16.09 25.31
N TRP A 173 -1.06 -15.11 25.35
CA TRP A 173 -2.14 -15.02 24.38
C TRP A 173 -1.61 -14.75 22.97
N ILE A 174 -0.63 -13.85 22.80
CA ILE A 174 0.05 -13.62 21.52
C ILE A 174 0.72 -14.90 21.03
N ASP A 175 1.47 -15.59 21.88
CA ASP A 175 2.22 -16.78 21.47
C ASP A 175 1.27 -17.90 21.00
N GLN A 176 0.06 -17.96 21.56
CA GLN A 176 -0.97 -18.92 21.17
C GLN A 176 -1.80 -18.51 19.95
N HIS A 177 -1.93 -17.22 19.62
CA HIS A 177 -2.87 -16.71 18.60
C HIS A 177 -2.25 -15.82 17.53
N GLY A 178 -0.97 -15.49 17.66
CA GLY A 178 -0.24 -14.63 16.75
C GLY A 178 0.12 -15.34 15.45
N PRO A 179 0.47 -14.57 14.40
CA PRO A 179 0.99 -15.15 13.15
C PRO A 179 2.28 -15.93 13.44
N GLY A 180 2.20 -17.27 13.36
CA GLY A 180 3.28 -18.19 13.72
C GLY A 180 2.91 -19.22 14.80
N ALA A 181 1.79 -19.06 15.49
CA ALA A 181 1.33 -20.01 16.52
C ALA A 181 1.11 -21.44 15.98
N GLU A 182 0.67 -21.58 14.72
CA GLU A 182 0.54 -22.89 14.05
C GLU A 182 1.89 -23.54 13.72
N ALA A 183 2.97 -22.76 13.53
CA ALA A 183 4.29 -23.33 13.25
C ALA A 183 4.91 -24.01 14.48
N ALA A 184 4.58 -23.55 15.69
CA ALA A 184 5.05 -24.14 16.94
C ALA A 184 4.30 -25.44 17.33
N ALA A 185 3.08 -25.66 16.81
CA ALA A 185 2.29 -26.86 17.09
C ALA A 185 2.68 -28.09 16.25
N GLY A 186 3.48 -27.90 15.19
CA GLY A 186 3.88 -28.96 14.24
C GLY A 186 5.19 -29.69 14.58
N GLU A 187 5.95 -29.25 15.58
CA GLU A 187 7.21 -29.88 16.00
C GLU A 187 7.03 -30.61 17.34
N LEU A 188 6.34 -31.75 17.33
CA LEU A 188 6.55 -32.77 18.37
C LEU A 188 7.46 -33.86 17.78
N PRO A 189 8.63 -34.14 18.38
CA PRO A 189 9.49 -35.23 17.92
C PRO A 189 8.81 -36.57 18.21
N SER A 190 8.63 -37.39 17.17
CA SER A 190 8.30 -38.81 17.33
C SER A 190 9.40 -39.49 18.15
N ALA A 191 9.02 -40.01 19.32
CA ALA A 191 9.81 -40.94 20.10
C ALA A 191 9.82 -42.34 19.47
#